data_AF-A0A5C8GHK2-F1
#
_entry.id   AF-A0A5C8GHK2-F1
#
_cell.length_a   1.000
_cell.length_b   1.000
_cell.length_c   1.000
_cell.angle_alpha   90.00
_cell.angle_beta   90.00
_cell.angle_gamma   90.00
#
_symmetry.space_group_name_H-M   'P 1'
#
loop_
_entity.id
_entity.type
_entity.pdbx_description
1 polymer ?
#
loop_
_entity_poly.entity_id
_entity_poly.type
_entity_poly.pdbx_seq_one_letter_code
_entity_poly.pdbx_strand_id
1 'polypeptide(L)'
;MSCIYCFFSKENQMELKKKCFGNPKYEETLKEYKESYLSELQKLDYVRNCNCIDDIENILNYDKEKRKLCSNYLNNFLDDIKNNIQRIEEYFDNIIDIYDTYVKNDIHKAYRKMKNFTKDEVNKVNLERGTLPASYSNLMFRVRPKGNYNNNDIKEYFHIPFDKRFLVGNQRFSLTGRPMIYLASSLQIALKEIGKNIDEVNTSIFLPSFSYLHKYYLFNIKNDIIDTLNNIISWVETGSKIKYNNCGYMDFTLLNPLLNSIFYNILTFPTQYKYKGTFIQEYVLPQLLMDILNYHRINYAGIEYKSTKEYKWKIKYNKKHELEANYCFFIPYSENSNYNEKFLSKFFSYCDTSRIISMNELDSAIRKLEVINRELQNEGYNNSDTGLHLISISRHINNMIRYKGNNYYRRTKVGKIERTLIYGLINNIINHVNYLKNNGLIKKINPNDYINNINILNS
;
A
#
# COMPACT_ATOMS: atom_id res chain seq x y z
N MET A 1 1.97 -9.17 -30.33
CA MET A 1 0.77 -8.78 -29.54
C MET A 1 1.10 -8.91 -28.05
N SER A 2 0.44 -8.13 -27.19
CA SER A 2 0.64 -8.24 -25.73
C SER A 2 -0.22 -9.38 -25.17
N CYS A 3 0.25 -10.07 -24.14
CA CYS A 3 -0.58 -11.03 -23.39
C CYS A 3 -1.10 -10.42 -22.08
N ILE A 4 -1.97 -11.14 -21.37
CA ILE A 4 -2.52 -10.70 -20.08
C ILE A 4 -1.44 -10.33 -19.06
N TYR A 5 -0.33 -11.07 -19.00
CA TYR A 5 0.75 -10.81 -18.06
C TYR A 5 1.44 -9.45 -18.32
N CYS A 6 1.79 -9.18 -19.58
CA CYS A 6 2.36 -7.90 -20.00
C CYS A 6 1.36 -6.75 -19.85
N PHE A 7 0.09 -6.98 -20.18
CA PHE A 7 -0.96 -5.98 -20.06
C PHE A 7 -1.11 -5.47 -18.63
N PHE A 8 -1.17 -6.36 -17.64
CA PHE A 8 -1.32 -5.98 -16.23
C PHE A 8 -0.04 -5.51 -15.55
N SER A 9 1.10 -5.50 -16.26
CA SER A 9 2.34 -4.93 -15.73
C SER A 9 2.14 -3.47 -15.30
N LYS A 10 2.85 -3.06 -14.23
CA LYS A 10 2.75 -1.70 -13.69
C LYS A 10 3.07 -0.66 -14.76
N GLU A 11 4.13 -0.91 -15.53
CA GLU A 11 4.63 -0.05 -16.59
C GLU A 11 3.57 0.13 -17.68
N ASN A 12 2.98 -0.96 -18.17
CA ASN A 12 1.92 -0.87 -19.19
C ASN A 12 0.66 -0.15 -18.67
N GLN A 13 0.22 -0.46 -17.44
CA GLN A 13 -0.94 0.21 -16.83
C GLN A 13 -0.69 1.72 -16.63
N MET A 14 0.54 2.12 -16.29
CA MET A 14 0.90 3.54 -16.19
C MET A 14 0.96 4.21 -17.56
N GLU A 15 1.51 3.54 -18.58
CA GLU A 15 1.55 4.03 -19.95
C GLU A 15 0.13 4.24 -20.51
N LEU A 16 -0.77 3.28 -20.29
CA LEU A 16 -2.16 3.36 -20.72
C LEU A 16 -2.87 4.60 -20.15
N LYS A 17 -2.68 4.91 -18.86
CA LYS A 17 -3.24 6.11 -18.24
C LYS A 17 -2.65 7.40 -18.83
N LYS A 18 -1.33 7.43 -19.06
CA LYS A 18 -0.64 8.61 -19.60
C LYS A 18 -1.01 8.90 -21.05
N LYS A 19 -1.36 7.88 -21.84
CA LYS A 19 -1.84 8.06 -23.23
C LYS A 19 -3.15 8.87 -23.29
N CYS A 20 -3.95 8.85 -22.23
CA CYS A 20 -5.20 9.60 -22.11
C CYS A 20 -5.01 11.03 -21.54
N PHE A 21 -3.76 11.49 -21.38
CA PHE A 21 -3.49 12.84 -20.91
C PHE A 21 -3.64 13.85 -22.04
N GLY A 22 -4.06 15.07 -21.69
CA GLY A 22 -4.19 16.18 -22.63
C GLY A 22 -5.57 16.84 -22.56
N ASN A 23 -6.59 16.09 -22.15
CA ASN A 23 -7.93 16.61 -21.96
C ASN A 23 -8.04 17.43 -20.66
N PRO A 24 -8.53 18.69 -20.71
CA PRO A 24 -8.74 19.49 -19.50
C PRO A 24 -9.90 18.99 -18.63
N LYS A 25 -10.81 18.18 -19.18
CA LYS A 25 -11.95 17.59 -18.47
C LYS A 25 -11.66 16.13 -18.16
N TYR A 26 -11.59 15.79 -16.87
CA TYR A 26 -11.22 14.44 -16.47
C TYR A 26 -12.29 13.39 -16.79
N GLU A 27 -13.57 13.76 -16.89
CA GLU A 27 -14.62 12.85 -17.36
C GLU A 27 -14.35 12.34 -18.78
N GLU A 28 -13.78 13.18 -19.64
CA GLU A 28 -13.39 12.79 -21.00
C GLU A 28 -12.12 11.95 -20.97
N THR A 29 -11.14 12.27 -20.13
CA THR A 29 -9.98 11.39 -19.87
C THR A 29 -10.41 9.99 -19.39
N LEU A 30 -11.44 9.88 -18.56
CA LEU A 30 -11.96 8.58 -18.10
C LEU A 30 -12.60 7.78 -19.24
N LYS A 31 -13.34 8.44 -20.15
CA LYS A 31 -13.90 7.81 -21.35
C LYS A 31 -12.81 7.35 -22.32
N GLU A 32 -11.82 8.21 -22.59
CA GLU A 32 -10.65 7.86 -23.40
C GLU A 32 -9.89 6.67 -22.79
N TYR A 33 -9.77 6.63 -21.46
CA TYR A 33 -9.17 5.50 -20.73
C TYR A 33 -9.99 4.23 -20.88
N LYS A 34 -11.31 4.28 -20.72
CA LYS A 34 -12.23 3.16 -20.96
C LYS A 34 -12.03 2.59 -22.38
N GLU A 35 -12.14 3.44 -23.40
CA GLU A 35 -12.00 3.04 -24.81
C GLU A 35 -10.64 2.41 -25.10
N SER A 36 -9.56 3.05 -24.64
CA SER A 36 -8.20 2.55 -24.81
C SER A 36 -8.00 1.21 -24.09
N TYR A 37 -8.52 1.08 -22.87
CA TYR A 37 -8.41 -0.15 -22.09
C TYR A 37 -9.14 -1.33 -22.75
N LEU A 38 -10.38 -1.12 -23.19
CA LEU A 38 -11.18 -2.14 -23.87
C LEU A 38 -10.56 -2.54 -25.23
N SER A 39 -10.09 -1.55 -26.00
CA SER A 39 -9.40 -1.80 -27.28
C SER A 39 -8.16 -2.65 -27.09
N GLU A 40 -7.33 -2.35 -26.09
CA GLU A 40 -6.12 -3.13 -25.80
C GLU A 40 -6.45 -4.52 -25.25
N LEU A 41 -7.50 -4.68 -24.42
CA LEU A 41 -7.98 -5.99 -23.96
C LEU A 41 -8.38 -6.90 -25.13
N GLN A 42 -9.11 -6.37 -26.12
CA GLN A 42 -9.54 -7.15 -27.28
C GLN A 42 -8.37 -7.62 -28.16
N LYS A 43 -7.29 -6.83 -28.22
CA LYS A 43 -6.07 -7.15 -28.96
C LYS A 43 -5.13 -8.12 -28.23
N LEU A 44 -5.45 -8.52 -26.99
CA LEU A 44 -4.61 -9.45 -26.26
C LEU A 44 -4.60 -10.83 -26.91
N ASP A 45 -3.41 -11.42 -26.91
CA ASP A 45 -3.13 -12.74 -27.45
C ASP A 45 -2.61 -13.68 -26.35
N TYR A 46 -2.61 -14.98 -26.64
CA TYR A 46 -2.15 -16.00 -25.71
C TYR A 46 -0.68 -15.77 -25.32
N VAL A 47 -0.34 -16.14 -24.09
CA VAL A 47 0.99 -15.91 -23.51
C VAL A 47 2.09 -16.57 -24.34
N ARG A 48 1.82 -17.73 -24.94
CA ARG A 48 2.73 -18.43 -25.86
C ARG A 48 3.15 -17.61 -27.09
N ASN A 49 2.35 -16.62 -27.49
CA ASN A 49 2.62 -15.73 -28.62
C ASN A 49 3.27 -14.41 -28.19
N CYS A 50 3.62 -14.28 -26.89
CA CYS A 50 4.17 -13.06 -26.32
C CYS A 50 5.64 -13.25 -25.96
N ASN A 51 6.44 -12.18 -26.12
CA ASN A 51 7.88 -12.21 -25.83
C ASN A 51 8.21 -12.46 -24.35
N CYS A 52 7.25 -12.33 -23.44
CA CYS A 52 7.46 -12.63 -22.02
C CYS A 52 7.36 -14.12 -21.68
N ILE A 53 7.09 -14.99 -22.66
CA ILE A 53 6.96 -16.44 -22.44
C ILE A 53 8.23 -17.01 -21.82
N ASP A 54 9.41 -16.61 -22.31
CA ASP A 54 10.70 -17.10 -21.81
C ASP A 54 10.91 -16.80 -20.33
N ASP A 55 10.48 -15.63 -19.86
CA ASP A 55 10.56 -15.26 -18.44
C ASP A 55 9.68 -16.18 -17.57
N ILE A 56 8.49 -16.52 -18.06
CA ILE A 56 7.56 -17.43 -17.36
C ILE A 56 8.10 -18.86 -17.40
N GLU A 57 8.58 -19.33 -18.55
CA GLU A 57 9.12 -20.68 -18.69
C GLU A 57 10.36 -20.91 -17.84
N ASN A 58 11.22 -19.89 -17.72
CA ASN A 58 12.37 -19.91 -16.83
C ASN A 58 11.95 -20.09 -15.36
N ILE A 59 10.93 -19.36 -14.89
CA ILE A 59 10.38 -19.56 -13.54
C ILE A 59 9.86 -20.99 -13.35
N LEU A 60 9.23 -21.56 -14.37
CA LEU A 60 8.70 -22.92 -14.34
C LEU A 60 9.77 -24.01 -14.56
N ASN A 61 11.05 -23.64 -14.60
CA ASN A 61 12.20 -24.53 -14.87
C ASN A 61 12.04 -25.32 -16.18
N TYR A 62 11.36 -24.75 -17.18
CA TYR A 62 11.07 -25.38 -18.48
C TYR A 62 10.34 -26.74 -18.38
N ASP A 63 9.72 -27.05 -17.24
CA ASP A 63 8.97 -28.30 -17.05
C ASP A 63 7.74 -28.32 -17.96
N LYS A 64 7.57 -29.39 -18.74
CA LYS A 64 6.53 -29.49 -19.76
C LYS A 64 5.11 -29.46 -19.18
N GLU A 65 4.88 -30.17 -18.08
CA GLU A 65 3.57 -30.26 -17.45
C GLU A 65 3.21 -28.95 -16.74
N LYS A 66 4.17 -28.34 -16.03
CA LYS A 66 3.99 -27.02 -15.40
C LYS A 66 3.69 -25.93 -16.43
N ARG A 67 4.44 -25.89 -17.54
CA ARG A 67 4.20 -24.94 -18.64
C ARG A 67 2.80 -25.08 -19.23
N LYS A 68 2.37 -26.32 -19.50
CA LYS A 68 1.03 -26.62 -20.00
C LYS A 68 -0.05 -26.15 -19.01
N LEU A 69 0.13 -26.46 -17.72
CA LEU A 69 -0.82 -26.07 -16.67
C LEU A 69 -0.96 -24.55 -16.55
N CYS A 70 0.17 -23.84 -16.48
CA CYS A 70 0.20 -22.38 -16.39
C CYS A 70 -0.43 -21.73 -17.64
N SER A 71 -0.03 -22.18 -18.84
CA SER A 71 -0.55 -21.66 -20.10
C SER A 71 -2.06 -21.85 -20.22
N ASN A 72 -2.58 -23.03 -19.83
CA ASN A 72 -4.02 -23.28 -19.85
C ASN A 72 -4.77 -22.34 -18.90
N TYR A 73 -4.25 -22.11 -17.69
CA TYR A 73 -4.88 -21.18 -16.75
C TYR A 73 -4.92 -19.75 -17.32
N LEU A 74 -3.79 -19.27 -17.84
CA LEU A 74 -3.66 -17.91 -18.39
C LEU A 74 -4.52 -17.72 -19.65
N ASN A 75 -4.59 -18.72 -20.53
CA ASN A 75 -5.43 -18.68 -21.73
C ASN A 75 -6.92 -18.71 -21.37
N ASN A 76 -7.34 -19.58 -20.45
CA ASN A 76 -8.72 -19.62 -19.99
C ASN A 76 -9.14 -18.28 -19.35
N PHE A 77 -8.24 -17.63 -18.61
CA PHE A 77 -8.52 -16.30 -18.09
C PHE A 77 -8.68 -15.26 -19.20
N LEU A 78 -7.82 -15.28 -20.23
CA LEU A 78 -7.97 -14.40 -21.39
C LEU A 78 -9.31 -14.64 -22.11
N ASP A 79 -9.70 -15.89 -22.31
CA ASP A 79 -10.98 -16.24 -22.92
C ASP A 79 -12.16 -15.74 -22.06
N ASP A 80 -12.07 -15.86 -20.73
CA ASP A 80 -13.08 -15.31 -19.81
C ASP A 80 -13.18 -13.77 -19.87
N ILE A 81 -12.05 -13.06 -20.00
CA ILE A 81 -12.05 -11.61 -20.25
C ILE A 81 -12.78 -11.28 -21.56
N LYS A 82 -12.45 -11.99 -22.64
CA LYS A 82 -13.06 -11.75 -23.96
C LYS A 82 -14.57 -12.01 -23.95
N ASN A 83 -15.00 -13.07 -23.26
CA ASN A 83 -16.41 -13.42 -23.12
C ASN A 83 -17.20 -12.45 -22.22
N ASN A 84 -16.51 -11.68 -21.36
CA ASN A 84 -17.13 -10.73 -20.42
C ASN A 84 -16.80 -9.27 -20.74
N ILE A 85 -16.43 -8.94 -21.99
CA ILE A 85 -16.02 -7.57 -22.34
C ILE A 85 -17.14 -6.55 -22.11
N GLN A 86 -18.39 -6.90 -22.38
CA GLN A 86 -19.56 -6.04 -22.12
C GLN A 86 -19.72 -5.75 -20.63
N ARG A 87 -19.53 -6.75 -19.76
CA ARG A 87 -19.59 -6.54 -18.30
C ARG A 87 -18.47 -5.60 -17.82
N ILE A 88 -17.28 -5.70 -18.40
CA ILE A 88 -16.17 -4.78 -18.11
C ILE A 88 -16.52 -3.36 -18.58
N GLU A 89 -17.14 -3.23 -19.75
CA GLU A 89 -17.62 -1.97 -20.30
C GLU A 89 -18.64 -1.28 -19.37
N GLU A 90 -19.68 -2.01 -18.96
CA GLU A 90 -20.72 -1.55 -18.04
C GLU A 90 -20.12 -1.15 -16.67
N TYR A 91 -19.09 -1.86 -16.22
CA TYR A 91 -18.37 -1.53 -14.99
C TYR A 91 -17.67 -0.17 -15.08
N PHE A 92 -17.03 0.13 -16.21
CA PHE A 92 -16.46 1.46 -16.47
C PHE A 92 -17.55 2.54 -16.51
N ASP A 93 -18.66 2.27 -17.20
CA ASP A 93 -19.76 3.23 -17.33
C ASP A 93 -20.35 3.61 -15.97
N ASN A 94 -20.52 2.64 -15.07
CA ASN A 94 -20.97 2.89 -13.71
C ASN A 94 -20.00 3.81 -12.93
N ILE A 95 -18.69 3.62 -13.08
CA ILE A 95 -17.68 4.48 -12.42
C ILE A 95 -17.68 5.90 -13.02
N ILE A 96 -17.77 6.01 -14.36
CA ILE A 96 -17.83 7.28 -15.07
C ILE A 96 -19.10 8.05 -14.68
N ASP A 97 -20.24 7.38 -14.58
CA ASP A 97 -21.51 7.97 -14.17
C ASP A 97 -21.46 8.52 -12.73
N ILE A 98 -20.77 7.85 -11.80
CA ILE A 98 -20.50 8.39 -10.46
C ILE A 98 -19.73 9.71 -10.55
N TYR A 99 -18.64 9.72 -11.31
CA TYR A 99 -17.81 10.91 -11.49
C TYR A 99 -18.60 12.05 -12.16
N ASP A 100 -19.28 11.76 -13.26
CA ASP A 100 -20.12 12.71 -14.00
C ASP A 100 -21.21 13.30 -13.11
N THR A 101 -21.85 12.48 -12.28
CA THR A 101 -22.84 12.95 -11.32
C THR A 101 -22.24 13.93 -10.31
N TYR A 102 -20.99 13.71 -9.87
CA TYR A 102 -20.31 14.62 -8.96
C TYR A 102 -20.04 15.97 -9.63
N VAL A 103 -19.49 15.98 -10.85
CA VAL A 103 -19.04 17.21 -11.50
C VAL A 103 -20.15 18.00 -12.20
N LYS A 104 -21.20 17.34 -12.70
CA LYS A 104 -22.30 17.97 -13.46
C LYS A 104 -23.56 18.21 -12.64
N ASN A 105 -23.78 17.42 -11.58
CA ASN A 105 -25.06 17.38 -10.89
C ASN A 105 -24.94 17.65 -9.38
N ASP A 106 -24.88 16.60 -8.58
CA ASP A 106 -25.10 16.62 -7.13
C ASP A 106 -24.13 15.65 -6.42
N ILE A 107 -23.35 16.19 -5.50
CA ILE A 107 -22.32 15.47 -4.75
C ILE A 107 -22.94 14.39 -3.84
N HIS A 108 -24.08 14.64 -3.21
CA HIS A 108 -24.80 13.66 -2.39
C HIS A 108 -25.35 12.52 -3.25
N LYS A 109 -25.83 12.82 -4.47
CA LYS A 109 -26.25 11.79 -5.43
C LYS A 109 -25.05 10.94 -5.87
N ALA A 110 -23.90 11.55 -6.17
CA ALA A 110 -22.68 10.83 -6.50
C ALA A 110 -22.19 9.93 -5.36
N TYR A 111 -22.22 10.42 -4.11
CA TYR A 111 -21.90 9.62 -2.93
C TYR A 111 -22.83 8.40 -2.79
N ARG A 112 -24.14 8.56 -2.98
CA ARG A 112 -25.09 7.44 -2.96
C ARG A 112 -24.80 6.43 -4.07
N LYS A 113 -24.50 6.90 -5.29
CA LYS A 113 -24.11 6.03 -6.40
C LYS A 113 -22.84 5.23 -6.08
N MET A 114 -21.78 5.88 -5.57
CA MET A 114 -20.56 5.19 -5.13
C MET A 114 -20.86 4.17 -4.04
N LYS A 115 -21.64 4.55 -3.02
CA LYS A 115 -22.02 3.65 -1.92
C LYS A 115 -22.75 2.41 -2.43
N ASN A 116 -23.69 2.58 -3.37
CA ASN A 116 -24.41 1.46 -3.97
C ASN A 116 -23.48 0.59 -4.82
N PHE A 117 -22.67 1.21 -5.69
CA PHE A 117 -21.67 0.52 -6.52
C PHE A 117 -20.73 -0.37 -5.68
N THR A 118 -20.28 0.13 -4.52
CA THR A 118 -19.39 -0.64 -3.63
C THR A 118 -20.08 -1.75 -2.83
N LYS A 119 -21.41 -1.78 -2.77
CA LYS A 119 -22.20 -2.80 -2.07
C LYS A 119 -22.81 -3.86 -2.99
N ASP A 120 -22.84 -3.57 -4.27
CA ASP A 120 -23.53 -4.37 -5.27
C ASP A 120 -22.82 -5.72 -5.51
N GLU A 121 -23.57 -6.81 -5.36
CA GLU A 121 -23.11 -8.19 -5.57
C GLU A 121 -22.70 -8.47 -7.02
N VAL A 122 -23.13 -7.65 -7.99
CA VAL A 122 -22.73 -7.74 -9.40
C VAL A 122 -21.35 -7.09 -9.61
N ASN A 123 -21.11 -5.96 -8.95
CA ASN A 123 -19.88 -5.19 -9.06
C ASN A 123 -18.75 -5.77 -8.18
N LYS A 124 -19.10 -6.51 -7.12
CA LYS A 124 -18.18 -7.21 -6.19
C LYS A 124 -16.93 -6.41 -5.82
N VAL A 125 -17.10 -5.10 -5.56
CA VAL A 125 -16.00 -4.31 -4.99
C VAL A 125 -15.69 -4.92 -3.63
N ASN A 126 -14.48 -5.44 -3.47
CA ASN A 126 -14.11 -6.09 -2.23
C ASN A 126 -13.75 -5.02 -1.18
N LEU A 127 -14.78 -4.44 -0.57
CA LEU A 127 -14.64 -3.51 0.56
C LEU A 127 -14.13 -4.19 1.84
N GLU A 128 -13.93 -5.51 1.84
CA GLU A 128 -13.35 -6.26 2.97
C GLU A 128 -11.85 -6.52 2.78
N ARG A 129 -11.27 -5.98 1.71
CA ARG A 129 -9.85 -6.07 1.36
C ARG A 129 -8.98 -5.22 2.30
N GLY A 130 -8.87 -5.64 3.55
CA GLY A 130 -8.04 -5.02 4.57
C GLY A 130 -6.65 -5.65 4.67
N THR A 131 -5.60 -4.84 4.61
CA THR A 131 -4.27 -5.23 5.10
C THR A 131 -4.34 -5.37 6.61
N LEU A 132 -3.98 -6.56 7.11
CA LEU A 132 -3.96 -6.87 8.54
C LEU A 132 -2.91 -6.03 9.29
N PRO A 133 -3.16 -5.69 10.57
CA PRO A 133 -2.21 -4.91 11.38
C PRO A 133 -0.81 -5.52 11.47
N ALA A 134 -0.68 -6.84 11.57
CA ALA A 134 0.62 -7.51 11.53
C ALA A 134 1.36 -7.28 10.19
N SER A 135 0.61 -7.15 9.09
CA SER A 135 1.15 -6.97 7.74
C SER A 135 1.58 -5.53 7.47
N TYR A 136 0.93 -4.51 8.07
CA TYR A 136 1.29 -3.10 7.90
C TYR A 136 2.08 -2.49 9.06
N SER A 137 2.48 -3.27 10.07
CA SER A 137 3.43 -2.85 11.12
C SER A 137 4.86 -2.72 10.55
N ASN A 138 5.02 -1.82 9.59
CA ASN A 138 6.20 -1.58 8.78
C ASN A 138 6.81 -0.22 9.02
N LEU A 139 8.11 -0.10 8.72
CA LEU A 139 8.77 1.20 8.67
C LEU A 139 8.10 2.06 7.59
N MET A 140 7.67 3.25 8.01
CA MET A 140 7.03 4.24 7.16
C MET A 140 7.75 5.56 7.30
N PHE A 141 7.91 6.29 6.20
CA PHE A 141 8.73 7.49 6.14
C PHE A 141 7.87 8.68 5.74
N ARG A 142 8.22 9.84 6.31
CA ARG A 142 7.68 11.13 5.86
C ARG A 142 8.82 12.10 5.62
N VAL A 143 8.59 12.99 4.68
CA VAL A 143 9.46 14.12 4.40
C VAL A 143 8.65 15.40 4.46
N ARG A 144 9.27 16.47 4.96
CA ARG A 144 8.70 17.81 4.98
C ARG A 144 9.74 18.77 4.41
N PRO A 145 9.41 19.61 3.42
CA PRO A 145 10.33 20.63 2.93
C PRO A 145 10.86 21.49 4.09
N LYS A 146 12.15 21.83 4.04
CA LYS A 146 12.76 22.72 5.04
C LYS A 146 12.03 24.05 5.06
N GLY A 147 11.82 24.59 6.26
CA GLY A 147 11.09 25.82 6.48
C GLY A 147 11.10 26.20 7.96
N ASN A 148 10.24 27.14 8.33
CA ASN A 148 10.16 27.65 9.70
C ASN A 148 9.27 26.73 10.57
N TYR A 149 9.88 25.75 11.22
CA TYR A 149 9.26 24.87 12.22
C TYR A 149 10.34 24.13 13.03
N ASN A 150 9.98 23.55 14.17
CA ASN A 150 10.91 22.74 14.96
C ASN A 150 11.10 21.37 14.30
N ASN A 151 12.20 21.18 13.56
CA ASN A 151 12.47 19.94 12.85
C ASN A 151 12.82 18.74 13.77
N ASN A 152 13.01 18.97 15.07
CA ASN A 152 13.21 17.94 16.09
C ASN A 152 11.90 17.55 16.82
N ASP A 153 10.78 18.23 16.57
CA ASP A 153 9.47 17.84 17.09
C ASP A 153 8.76 16.91 16.11
N ILE A 154 8.47 15.68 16.53
CA ILE A 154 7.78 14.70 15.71
C ILE A 154 6.37 15.14 15.28
N LYS A 155 5.72 16.01 16.06
CA LYS A 155 4.38 16.55 15.74
C LYS A 155 4.39 17.33 14.43
N GLU A 156 5.50 17.97 14.08
CA GLU A 156 5.68 18.67 12.80
C GLU A 156 5.68 17.72 11.59
N TYR A 157 5.79 16.40 11.80
CA TYR A 157 5.70 15.37 10.76
C TYR A 157 4.42 14.52 10.87
N PHE A 158 3.50 14.82 11.80
CA PHE A 158 2.36 13.95 12.10
C PHE A 158 1.09 14.31 11.29
N HIS A 159 0.41 15.40 11.59
CA HIS A 159 -0.62 15.98 10.71
C HIS A 159 -0.56 17.50 10.82
N ILE A 160 -1.17 18.21 9.87
CA ILE A 160 -1.33 19.66 10.01
C ILE A 160 -2.21 19.91 11.25
N PRO A 161 -1.80 20.79 12.17
CA PRO A 161 -2.57 21.11 13.37
C PRO A 161 -4.04 21.44 13.09
N PHE A 162 -4.95 21.09 14.00
CA PHE A 162 -6.39 21.35 13.82
C PHE A 162 -6.72 22.85 13.73
N ASP A 163 -6.02 23.70 14.47
CA ASP A 163 -6.10 25.17 14.39
C ASP A 163 -5.51 25.73 13.07
N LYS A 164 -4.67 24.96 12.39
CA LYS A 164 -4.11 25.28 11.08
C LYS A 164 -4.76 24.51 9.94
N ARG A 165 -5.97 23.96 10.13
CA ARG A 165 -6.66 23.15 9.10
C ARG A 165 -6.91 23.90 7.79
N PHE A 166 -6.91 25.23 7.79
CA PHE A 166 -6.98 26.05 6.58
C PHE A 166 -5.78 25.83 5.63
N LEU A 167 -4.66 25.29 6.12
CA LEU A 167 -3.51 24.88 5.30
C LEU A 167 -3.67 23.47 4.69
N VAL A 168 -4.68 22.70 5.10
CA VAL A 168 -4.95 21.36 4.56
C VAL A 168 -5.60 21.52 3.19
N GLY A 169 -4.77 21.46 2.14
CA GLY A 169 -5.24 21.43 0.77
C GLY A 169 -5.89 20.10 0.37
N ASN A 170 -6.28 20.04 -0.89
CA ASN A 170 -6.91 18.87 -1.51
C ASN A 170 -5.89 17.72 -1.68
N GLN A 171 -6.16 16.54 -1.11
CA GLN A 171 -5.31 15.34 -1.22
C GLN A 171 -6.10 14.15 -1.73
N ARG A 172 -5.42 13.15 -2.30
CA ARG A 172 -6.09 12.02 -2.99
C ARG A 172 -7.14 11.35 -2.12
N PHE A 173 -6.80 11.03 -0.88
CA PHE A 173 -7.71 10.38 0.04
C PHE A 173 -8.06 11.28 1.21
N SER A 174 -8.15 12.60 1.00
CA SER A 174 -8.56 13.55 2.04
C SER A 174 -9.24 14.77 1.45
N LEU A 175 -10.35 15.19 2.07
CA LEU A 175 -11.01 16.45 1.74
C LEU A 175 -10.24 17.63 2.35
N THR A 176 -10.28 18.77 1.66
CA THR A 176 -9.76 20.05 2.15
C THR A 176 -10.24 20.31 3.58
N GLY A 177 -9.34 20.75 4.46
CA GLY A 177 -9.66 21.03 5.86
C GLY A 177 -9.74 19.81 6.79
N ARG A 178 -9.56 18.57 6.30
CA ARG A 178 -9.49 17.35 7.14
C ARG A 178 -8.04 16.86 7.26
N PRO A 179 -7.31 17.15 8.36
CA PRO A 179 -5.94 16.68 8.51
C PRO A 179 -5.84 15.15 8.44
N MET A 180 -4.84 14.65 7.72
CA MET A 180 -4.46 13.25 7.66
C MET A 180 -2.94 13.12 7.72
N ILE A 181 -2.47 11.91 8.03
CA ILE A 181 -1.06 11.56 7.94
C ILE A 181 -0.83 10.77 6.65
N TYR A 182 0.15 11.19 5.85
CA TYR A 182 0.58 10.52 4.63
C TYR A 182 2.03 10.07 4.82
N LEU A 183 2.27 8.77 4.65
CA LEU A 183 3.57 8.12 4.82
C LEU A 183 3.88 7.24 3.62
N ALA A 184 5.15 7.01 3.34
CA ALA A 184 5.61 6.12 2.28
C ALA A 184 6.35 4.91 2.86
N SER A 185 6.32 3.76 2.20
CA SER A 185 7.04 2.56 2.66
C SER A 185 8.57 2.66 2.53
N SER A 186 9.08 3.71 1.89
CA SER A 186 10.51 4.01 1.86
C SER A 186 10.78 5.51 1.77
N LEU A 187 11.94 5.95 2.25
CA LEU A 187 12.35 7.36 2.17
C LEU A 187 12.46 7.83 0.70
N GLN A 188 12.78 6.93 -0.22
CA GLN A 188 12.91 7.28 -1.64
C GLN A 188 11.55 7.58 -2.28
N ILE A 189 10.52 6.81 -1.94
CA ILE A 189 9.16 7.12 -2.40
C ILE A 189 8.65 8.40 -1.74
N ALA A 190 8.91 8.61 -0.44
CA ALA A 190 8.53 9.84 0.24
C ALA A 190 9.11 11.08 -0.47
N LEU A 191 10.39 11.06 -0.83
CA LEU A 191 11.05 12.11 -1.61
C LEU A 191 10.44 12.30 -3.01
N LYS A 192 10.06 11.20 -3.69
CA LYS A 192 9.43 11.27 -5.02
C LYS A 192 8.02 11.82 -4.99
N GLU A 193 7.23 11.51 -3.97
CA GLU A 193 5.86 12.03 -3.85
C GLU A 193 5.84 13.56 -3.78
N ILE A 194 6.82 14.16 -3.07
CA ILE A 194 6.93 15.63 -2.97
C ILE A 194 7.83 16.25 -4.06
N GLY A 195 8.51 15.44 -4.87
CA GLY A 195 9.40 15.93 -5.94
C GLY A 195 10.63 16.69 -5.43
N LYS A 196 11.19 16.29 -4.28
CA LYS A 196 12.33 16.96 -3.64
C LYS A 196 13.52 16.04 -3.43
N ASN A 197 14.70 16.62 -3.36
CA ASN A 197 15.92 15.92 -2.95
C ASN A 197 16.06 15.93 -1.42
N ILE A 198 16.91 15.03 -0.92
CA ILE A 198 17.14 14.86 0.52
C ILE A 198 17.68 16.13 1.20
N ASP A 199 18.28 17.05 0.45
CA ASP A 199 18.88 18.28 0.97
C ASP A 199 17.86 19.40 1.19
N GLU A 200 16.70 19.28 0.55
CA GLU A 200 15.62 20.27 0.57
C GLU A 200 14.58 19.97 1.68
N VAL A 201 14.77 18.89 2.43
CA VAL A 201 13.75 18.35 3.34
C VAL A 201 14.35 18.02 4.70
N ASN A 202 13.48 17.97 5.70
CA ASN A 202 13.70 17.18 6.90
C ASN A 202 12.87 15.89 6.83
N THR A 203 13.26 14.88 7.61
CA THR A 203 12.74 13.51 7.46
C THR A 203 12.32 12.93 8.80
N SER A 204 11.31 12.08 8.79
CA SER A 204 10.92 11.29 9.96
C SER A 204 10.60 9.86 9.58
N ILE A 205 10.60 9.01 10.59
CA ILE A 205 10.18 7.61 10.50
C ILE A 205 9.07 7.34 11.51
N PHE A 206 8.15 6.47 11.12
CA PHE A 206 7.03 5.98 11.91
C PHE A 206 6.96 4.46 11.78
N LEU A 207 6.60 3.78 12.87
CA LEU A 207 6.36 2.35 12.91
C LEU A 207 5.12 2.10 13.75
N PRO A 208 4.00 1.65 13.15
CA PRO A 208 2.79 1.32 13.88
C PRO A 208 3.06 0.26 14.96
N SER A 209 2.50 0.46 16.15
CA SER A 209 2.49 -0.57 17.20
C SER A 209 1.32 -1.51 16.97
N PHE A 210 1.62 -2.80 16.86
CA PHE A 210 0.62 -3.83 16.64
C PHE A 210 -0.34 -3.91 17.82
N SER A 211 0.13 -3.84 19.06
CA SER A 211 -0.71 -3.88 20.25
C SER A 211 -1.79 -2.78 20.28
N TYR A 212 -1.47 -1.56 19.82
CA TYR A 212 -2.45 -0.47 19.74
C TYR A 212 -3.39 -0.55 18.52
N LEU A 213 -2.96 -1.21 17.44
CA LEU A 213 -3.66 -1.21 16.15
C LEU A 213 -4.20 -2.57 15.73
N HIS A 214 -4.10 -3.62 16.56
CA HIS A 214 -4.47 -5.00 16.23
C HIS A 214 -5.94 -5.19 15.78
N LYS A 215 -6.83 -4.24 16.09
CA LYS A 215 -8.25 -4.23 15.65
C LYS A 215 -8.53 -3.38 14.41
N TYR A 216 -7.50 -2.73 13.86
CA TYR A 216 -7.63 -1.80 12.75
C TYR A 216 -6.97 -2.33 11.50
N TYR A 217 -7.66 -2.17 10.37
CA TYR A 217 -7.19 -2.58 9.06
C TYR A 217 -6.75 -1.36 8.25
N LEU A 218 -5.94 -1.56 7.21
CA LEU A 218 -5.80 -0.56 6.15
C LEU A 218 -6.53 -1.04 4.90
N PHE A 219 -7.39 -0.21 4.32
CA PHE A 219 -8.04 -0.57 3.07
C PHE A 219 -7.00 -0.60 1.95
N ASN A 220 -6.88 -1.73 1.24
CA ASN A 220 -5.79 -1.96 0.30
C ASN A 220 -6.19 -1.65 -1.15
N ILE A 221 -5.61 -0.59 -1.71
CA ILE A 221 -5.76 -0.13 -3.10
C ILE A 221 -4.43 -0.35 -3.85
N LYS A 222 -3.92 -1.57 -3.83
CA LYS A 222 -2.83 -2.02 -4.71
C LYS A 222 -3.42 -2.71 -5.94
N ASN A 223 -2.65 -2.74 -7.03
CA ASN A 223 -3.05 -3.50 -8.21
C ASN A 223 -2.62 -4.96 -8.04
N ASP A 224 -3.52 -5.79 -7.53
CA ASP A 224 -3.17 -7.16 -7.14
C ASP A 224 -3.32 -8.18 -8.26
N ILE A 225 -3.92 -7.84 -9.40
CA ILE A 225 -4.11 -8.84 -10.46
C ILE A 225 -2.77 -9.38 -10.96
N ILE A 226 -1.75 -8.52 -11.11
CA ILE A 226 -0.41 -8.96 -11.49
C ILE A 226 0.25 -9.80 -10.38
N ASP A 227 0.01 -9.47 -9.11
CA ASP A 227 0.51 -10.23 -7.96
C ASP A 227 -0.19 -11.60 -7.88
N THR A 228 -1.49 -11.67 -8.18
CA THR A 228 -2.25 -12.91 -8.31
C THR A 228 -1.72 -13.77 -9.45
N LEU A 229 -1.44 -13.19 -10.63
CA LEU A 229 -0.81 -13.91 -11.74
C LEU A 229 0.58 -14.44 -11.36
N ASN A 230 1.39 -13.66 -10.66
CA ASN A 230 2.69 -14.10 -10.13
C ASN A 230 2.53 -15.26 -9.13
N ASN A 231 1.55 -15.21 -8.24
CA ASN A 231 1.27 -16.29 -7.28
C ASN A 231 0.83 -17.56 -7.99
N ILE A 232 -0.01 -17.47 -9.02
CA ILE A 232 -0.42 -18.60 -9.87
C ILE A 232 0.81 -19.28 -10.48
N ILE A 233 1.72 -18.50 -11.07
CA ILE A 233 2.97 -19.03 -11.65
C ILE A 233 3.80 -19.72 -10.55
N SER A 234 3.94 -19.10 -9.38
CA SER A 234 4.68 -19.66 -8.25
C SER A 234 4.03 -20.94 -7.70
N TRP A 235 2.71 -21.00 -7.59
CA TRP A 235 2.01 -22.21 -7.14
C TRP A 235 2.23 -23.37 -8.10
N VAL A 236 2.15 -23.12 -9.40
CA VAL A 236 2.47 -24.13 -10.43
C VAL A 236 3.94 -24.55 -10.35
N GLU A 237 4.86 -23.60 -10.14
CA GLU A 237 6.28 -23.87 -9.93
C GLU A 237 6.51 -24.82 -8.73
N THR A 238 5.80 -24.61 -7.63
CA THR A 238 5.83 -25.51 -6.44
C THR A 238 5.02 -26.80 -6.61
N GLY A 239 4.39 -27.04 -7.76
CA GLY A 239 3.69 -28.29 -8.09
C GLY A 239 2.18 -28.32 -7.85
N SER A 240 1.55 -27.17 -7.57
CA SER A 240 0.09 -27.10 -7.42
C SER A 240 -0.63 -27.33 -8.75
N LYS A 241 -1.65 -28.20 -8.73
CA LYS A 241 -2.46 -28.58 -9.90
C LYS A 241 -3.69 -27.67 -10.08
N ILE A 242 -3.47 -26.35 -10.08
CA ILE A 242 -4.55 -25.36 -10.19
C ILE A 242 -5.27 -25.45 -11.54
N LYS A 243 -6.57 -25.21 -11.55
CA LYS A 243 -7.39 -25.14 -12.78
C LYS A 243 -8.22 -23.87 -12.75
N TYR A 244 -8.38 -23.24 -13.92
CA TYR A 244 -9.35 -22.17 -14.07
C TYR A 244 -10.74 -22.81 -14.12
N ASN A 245 -11.55 -22.63 -13.08
CA ASN A 245 -12.89 -23.20 -13.00
C ASN A 245 -13.90 -22.18 -12.44
N ASN A 246 -15.15 -22.31 -12.91
CA ASN A 246 -16.27 -21.44 -12.55
C ASN A 246 -17.34 -22.22 -11.75
N CYS A 247 -16.97 -23.36 -11.15
CA CYS A 247 -17.89 -24.30 -10.50
C CYS A 247 -17.70 -24.29 -8.98
N GLY A 248 -18.73 -23.77 -8.28
CA GLY A 248 -19.15 -24.14 -6.91
C GLY A 248 -18.15 -24.11 -5.75
N TYR A 249 -18.44 -23.26 -4.75
CA TYR A 249 -17.80 -23.08 -3.44
C TYR A 249 -16.38 -22.51 -3.38
N MET A 250 -15.54 -22.68 -4.41
CA MET A 250 -14.28 -21.94 -4.55
C MET A 250 -14.16 -21.36 -5.97
N ASP A 251 -14.55 -20.09 -6.12
CA ASP A 251 -14.40 -19.33 -7.35
C ASP A 251 -12.91 -19.00 -7.57
N PHE A 252 -12.27 -19.67 -8.54
CA PHE A 252 -10.90 -19.39 -8.98
C PHE A 252 -10.86 -18.52 -10.24
N THR A 253 -11.96 -17.86 -10.61
CA THR A 253 -11.94 -16.88 -11.70
C THR A 253 -11.19 -15.62 -11.28
N LEU A 254 -10.60 -14.95 -12.27
CA LEU A 254 -9.90 -13.69 -12.05
C LEU A 254 -10.71 -12.48 -12.54
N LEU A 255 -11.99 -12.66 -12.89
CA LEU A 255 -12.84 -11.58 -13.37
C LEU A 255 -13.16 -10.55 -12.27
N ASN A 256 -13.53 -10.97 -11.05
CA ASN A 256 -13.75 -10.00 -9.96
C ASN A 256 -12.44 -9.32 -9.51
N PRO A 257 -11.30 -10.04 -9.39
CA PRO A 257 -9.99 -9.40 -9.24
C PRO A 257 -9.67 -8.38 -10.34
N LEU A 258 -10.01 -8.66 -11.60
CA LEU A 258 -9.87 -7.73 -12.71
C LEU A 258 -10.72 -6.47 -12.52
N LEU A 259 -12.01 -6.60 -12.25
CA LEU A 259 -12.89 -5.44 -12.02
C LEU A 259 -12.39 -4.57 -10.85
N ASN A 260 -12.00 -5.19 -9.74
CA ASN A 260 -11.37 -4.47 -8.63
C ASN A 260 -10.08 -3.76 -9.07
N SER A 261 -9.23 -4.42 -9.89
CA SER A 261 -8.01 -3.80 -10.40
C SER A 261 -8.28 -2.56 -11.26
N ILE A 262 -9.35 -2.56 -12.06
CA ILE A 262 -9.78 -1.41 -12.85
C ILE A 262 -10.16 -0.26 -11.92
N PHE A 263 -11.03 -0.53 -10.94
CA PHE A 263 -11.45 0.48 -9.97
C PHE A 263 -10.25 1.08 -9.23
N TYR A 264 -9.33 0.25 -8.72
CA TYR A 264 -8.13 0.71 -8.02
C TYR A 264 -7.18 1.50 -8.92
N ASN A 265 -7.08 1.15 -10.20
CA ASN A 265 -6.33 1.93 -11.18
C ASN A 265 -6.93 3.32 -11.39
N ILE A 266 -8.25 3.44 -11.42
CA ILE A 266 -8.96 4.73 -11.52
C ILE A 266 -8.77 5.56 -10.24
N LEU A 267 -8.86 4.95 -9.05
CA LEU A 267 -8.62 5.67 -7.79
C LEU A 267 -7.18 6.19 -7.67
N THR A 268 -6.24 5.54 -8.34
CA THR A 268 -4.82 5.90 -8.37
C THR A 268 -4.41 6.54 -9.69
N PHE A 269 -5.34 7.16 -10.43
CA PHE A 269 -5.00 7.87 -11.65
C PHE A 269 -4.02 9.02 -11.37
N PRO A 270 -2.89 9.14 -12.10
CA PRO A 270 -1.92 10.20 -11.83
C PRO A 270 -2.49 11.57 -12.22
N THR A 271 -2.12 12.60 -11.48
CA THR A 271 -2.60 13.96 -11.72
C THR A 271 -1.98 14.57 -12.98
N GLN A 272 -2.77 15.21 -13.82
CA GLN A 272 -2.30 16.01 -14.95
C GLN A 272 -1.79 17.37 -14.46
N TYR A 273 -0.46 17.50 -14.29
CA TYR A 273 0.16 18.73 -13.75
C TYR A 273 -0.23 20.02 -14.48
N LYS A 274 -0.46 19.95 -15.81
CA LYS A 274 -0.91 21.08 -16.63
C LYS A 274 -2.24 21.68 -16.18
N TYR A 275 -3.14 20.84 -15.65
CA TYR A 275 -4.51 21.22 -15.25
C TYR A 275 -4.70 21.16 -13.73
N LYS A 276 -3.60 21.12 -12.97
CA LYS A 276 -3.65 21.03 -11.51
C LYS A 276 -3.94 22.39 -10.90
N GLY A 277 -5.15 22.56 -10.37
CA GLY A 277 -5.56 23.72 -9.57
C GLY A 277 -5.85 23.38 -8.11
N THR A 278 -6.62 24.23 -7.44
CA THR A 278 -7.16 23.98 -6.09
C THR A 278 -8.06 22.74 -6.07
N PHE A 279 -8.87 22.59 -7.12
CA PHE A 279 -9.62 21.38 -7.39
C PHE A 279 -8.74 20.42 -8.22
N ILE A 280 -8.56 19.20 -7.72
CA ILE A 280 -7.83 18.14 -8.41
C ILE A 280 -8.86 17.11 -8.85
N GLN A 281 -9.16 17.11 -10.14
CA GLN A 281 -10.25 16.34 -10.74
C GLN A 281 -10.09 14.83 -10.48
N GLU A 282 -8.86 14.32 -10.51
CA GLU A 282 -8.55 12.90 -10.30
C GLU A 282 -8.80 12.43 -8.86
N TYR A 283 -9.04 13.34 -7.92
CA TYR A 283 -9.23 13.01 -6.50
C TYR A 283 -10.70 12.81 -6.10
N VAL A 284 -11.66 13.12 -6.98
CA VAL A 284 -13.10 13.01 -6.69
C VAL A 284 -13.49 11.59 -6.25
N LEU A 285 -13.26 10.57 -7.09
CA LEU A 285 -13.63 9.18 -6.79
C LEU A 285 -12.88 8.64 -5.56
N PRO A 286 -11.55 8.84 -5.41
CA PRO A 286 -10.81 8.54 -4.18
C PRO A 286 -11.40 9.14 -2.90
N GLN A 287 -11.85 10.39 -2.95
CA GLN A 287 -12.42 11.06 -1.79
C GLN A 287 -13.80 10.55 -1.43
N LEU A 288 -14.65 10.27 -2.43
CA LEU A 288 -15.95 9.62 -2.19
C LEU A 288 -15.76 8.26 -1.52
N LEU A 289 -14.82 7.43 -2.01
CA LEU A 289 -14.52 6.15 -1.39
C LEU A 289 -13.99 6.33 0.04
N MET A 290 -13.07 7.26 0.26
CA MET A 290 -12.54 7.54 1.60
C MET A 290 -13.64 7.91 2.60
N ASP A 291 -14.60 8.75 2.18
CA ASP A 291 -15.72 9.12 3.06
C ASP A 291 -16.61 7.90 3.38
N ILE A 292 -16.85 7.01 2.40
CA ILE A 292 -17.55 5.73 2.64
C ILE A 292 -16.80 4.84 3.64
N LEU A 293 -15.47 4.74 3.51
CA LEU A 293 -14.63 3.91 4.38
C LEU A 293 -14.62 4.41 5.83
N ASN A 294 -14.70 5.73 6.06
CA ASN A 294 -14.79 6.31 7.41
C ASN A 294 -16.02 5.85 8.19
N TYR A 295 -17.10 5.46 7.50
CA TYR A 295 -18.35 4.99 8.10
C TYR A 295 -18.60 3.49 7.86
N HIS A 296 -17.56 2.75 7.45
CA HIS A 296 -17.66 1.33 7.17
C HIS A 296 -17.71 0.50 8.47
N ARG A 297 -18.30 -0.71 8.40
CA ARG A 297 -18.38 -1.63 9.55
C ARG A 297 -17.01 -2.18 9.98
N ILE A 298 -16.07 -2.26 9.04
CA ILE A 298 -14.68 -2.63 9.31
C ILE A 298 -13.96 -1.40 9.83
N ASN A 299 -13.25 -1.57 10.94
CA ASN A 299 -12.45 -0.51 11.55
C ASN A 299 -11.20 -0.23 10.71
N TYR A 300 -11.33 0.60 9.68
CA TYR A 300 -10.19 1.07 8.92
C TYR A 300 -9.46 2.18 9.67
N ALA A 301 -8.17 2.00 9.95
CA ALA A 301 -7.31 3.09 10.41
C ALA A 301 -6.88 4.03 9.27
N GLY A 302 -7.07 3.59 8.02
CA GLY A 302 -6.59 4.31 6.85
C GLY A 302 -6.63 3.48 5.58
N ILE A 303 -5.88 3.94 4.58
CA ILE A 303 -5.78 3.36 3.24
C ILE A 303 -4.31 3.12 2.92
N GLU A 304 -4.00 1.95 2.37
CA GLU A 304 -2.72 1.63 1.75
C GLU A 304 -2.90 1.63 0.23
N TYR A 305 -2.04 2.32 -0.52
CA TYR A 305 -2.15 2.42 -1.97
C TYR A 305 -0.79 2.46 -2.65
N LYS A 306 -0.73 2.04 -3.92
CA LYS A 306 0.52 2.10 -4.70
C LYS A 306 0.85 3.55 -5.09
N SER A 307 2.12 3.92 -5.00
CA SER A 307 2.60 5.23 -5.46
C SER A 307 2.28 5.44 -6.94
N THR A 308 1.77 6.63 -7.25
CA THR A 308 1.54 7.08 -8.63
C THR A 308 2.80 7.67 -9.26
N LYS A 309 3.88 7.79 -8.48
CA LYS A 309 5.18 8.24 -8.95
C LYS A 309 6.02 7.04 -9.38
N GLU A 310 6.71 7.22 -10.49
CA GLU A 310 7.67 6.22 -10.96
C GLU A 310 8.99 6.35 -10.21
N TYR A 311 9.53 5.22 -9.78
CA TYR A 311 10.87 5.13 -9.22
C TYR A 311 11.61 3.94 -9.83
N LYS A 312 12.84 4.19 -10.30
CA LYS A 312 13.69 3.16 -10.91
C LYS A 312 14.56 2.50 -9.84
N TRP A 313 14.18 1.28 -9.44
CA TRP A 313 14.98 0.41 -8.57
C TRP A 313 16.06 -0.35 -9.36
N LYS A 314 17.15 -0.78 -8.71
CA LYS A 314 18.25 -1.53 -9.38
C LYS A 314 17.92 -3.02 -9.66
N ILE A 315 16.73 -3.51 -9.30
CA ILE A 315 16.32 -4.90 -9.49
C ILE A 315 15.31 -5.01 -10.65
N LYS A 316 15.31 -6.13 -11.36
CA LYS A 316 14.28 -6.47 -12.37
C LYS A 316 12.98 -7.01 -11.72
N TYR A 317 11.89 -6.36 -12.11
CA TYR A 317 10.46 -6.68 -12.11
C TYR A 317 9.78 -7.33 -10.88
N ASN A 318 10.04 -8.58 -10.46
CA ASN A 318 9.02 -9.33 -9.70
C ASN A 318 8.95 -9.10 -8.17
N LYS A 319 9.76 -8.20 -7.59
CA LYS A 319 9.68 -7.87 -6.14
C LYS A 319 9.65 -6.36 -5.82
N LYS A 320 9.58 -5.48 -6.83
CA LYS A 320 9.61 -4.01 -6.64
C LYS A 320 8.45 -3.47 -5.79
N HIS A 321 7.35 -4.20 -5.64
CA HIS A 321 6.08 -3.66 -5.16
C HIS A 321 6.01 -3.39 -3.65
N GLU A 322 6.87 -4.04 -2.84
CA GLU A 322 6.85 -3.86 -1.38
C GLU A 322 7.26 -2.45 -0.94
N LEU A 323 8.16 -1.80 -1.67
CA LEU A 323 8.68 -0.46 -1.32
C LEU A 323 8.03 0.70 -2.07
N GLU A 324 6.95 0.43 -2.80
CA GLU A 324 6.22 1.41 -3.63
C GLU A 324 4.83 1.72 -3.09
N ALA A 325 4.61 1.51 -1.79
CA ALA A 325 3.35 1.78 -1.12
C ALA A 325 3.38 3.14 -0.43
N ASN A 326 2.22 3.79 -0.40
CA ASN A 326 1.90 4.89 0.48
C ASN A 326 0.79 4.46 1.43
N TYR A 327 0.77 5.09 2.59
CA TYR A 327 -0.20 4.90 3.65
C TYR A 327 -0.79 6.26 3.97
N CYS A 328 -2.11 6.35 4.03
CA CYS A 328 -2.76 7.49 4.66
C CYS A 328 -3.61 7.01 5.82
N PHE A 329 -3.44 7.61 7.01
CA PHE A 329 -4.26 7.27 8.16
C PHE A 329 -5.27 8.37 8.46
N PHE A 330 -6.47 7.94 8.83
CA PHE A 330 -7.53 8.81 9.33
C PHE A 330 -7.12 9.31 10.72
N ILE A 331 -7.19 10.63 10.90
CA ILE A 331 -6.90 11.26 12.19
C ILE A 331 -8.22 11.62 12.85
N PRO A 332 -8.60 10.95 13.96
CA PRO A 332 -9.76 11.36 14.73
C PRO A 332 -9.58 12.80 15.23
N TYR A 333 -10.65 13.58 15.27
CA TYR A 333 -10.58 14.93 15.82
C TYR A 333 -10.27 14.88 17.33
N SER A 334 -9.52 15.87 17.82
CA SER A 334 -9.22 16.05 19.24
C SER A 334 -9.66 17.45 19.64
N GLU A 335 -10.58 17.56 20.61
CA GLU A 335 -11.12 18.85 21.05
C GLU A 335 -10.12 19.65 21.89
N ASN A 336 -9.29 18.96 22.67
CA ASN A 336 -8.43 19.57 23.69
C ASN A 336 -6.96 19.76 23.26
N SER A 337 -6.62 19.43 22.02
CA SER A 337 -5.25 19.60 21.51
C SER A 337 -5.25 19.81 20.01
N ASN A 338 -4.34 20.66 19.53
CA ASN A 338 -4.13 20.91 18.10
C ASN A 338 -3.57 19.69 17.36
N TYR A 339 -3.05 18.70 18.09
CA TYR A 339 -2.59 17.42 17.54
C TYR A 339 -3.32 16.27 18.24
N ASN A 340 -3.61 15.19 17.50
CA ASN A 340 -4.11 13.97 18.12
C ASN A 340 -2.96 13.13 18.70
N GLU A 341 -2.46 13.54 19.87
CA GLU A 341 -1.33 12.89 20.54
C GLU A 341 -1.63 11.42 20.90
N LYS A 342 -2.89 11.11 21.23
CA LYS A 342 -3.34 9.73 21.49
C LYS A 342 -3.25 8.83 20.26
N PHE A 343 -3.45 9.37 19.06
CA PHE A 343 -3.24 8.62 17.83
C PHE A 343 -1.76 8.55 17.46
N LEU A 344 -1.00 9.63 17.66
CA LEU A 344 0.45 9.63 17.48
C LEU A 344 1.15 8.59 18.36
N SER A 345 0.70 8.40 19.62
CA SER A 345 1.27 7.42 20.54
C SER A 345 1.05 5.97 20.12
N LYS A 346 0.25 5.71 19.08
CA LYS A 346 0.11 4.38 18.45
C LYS A 346 1.27 4.05 17.51
N PHE A 347 2.21 4.98 17.32
CA PHE A 347 3.39 4.82 16.48
C PHE A 347 4.65 5.01 17.32
N PHE A 348 5.62 4.12 17.13
CA PHE A 348 7.01 4.47 17.41
C PHE A 348 7.48 5.43 16.32
N SER A 349 8.21 6.47 16.68
CA SER A 349 8.59 7.50 15.72
C SER A 349 9.90 8.19 16.11
N TYR A 350 10.59 8.76 15.12
CA TYR A 350 11.84 9.49 15.30
C TYR A 350 12.09 10.46 14.13
N CYS A 351 12.75 11.60 14.35
CA CYS A 351 12.99 12.61 13.32
C CYS A 351 14.32 13.37 13.42
N ASP A 352 15.06 13.27 14.52
CA ASP A 352 16.35 13.95 14.66
C ASP A 352 17.41 13.28 13.77
N THR A 353 18.00 14.04 12.86
CA THR A 353 19.05 13.57 11.94
C THR A 353 20.28 14.45 11.98
N SER A 354 20.41 15.29 13.02
CA SER A 354 21.54 16.20 13.23
C SER A 354 22.86 15.44 13.38
N ARG A 355 22.84 14.31 14.10
CA ARG A 355 23.98 13.41 14.26
C ARG A 355 23.82 12.19 13.36
N ILE A 356 24.65 12.12 12.32
CA ILE A 356 24.69 10.96 11.43
C ILE A 356 25.32 9.76 12.15
N ILE A 357 24.54 8.71 12.34
CA ILE A 357 24.92 7.47 13.01
C ILE A 357 25.82 6.63 12.09
N SER A 358 26.78 5.89 12.63
CA SER A 358 27.59 4.91 11.88
C SER A 358 26.85 3.57 11.67
N MET A 359 27.33 2.73 10.76
CA MET A 359 26.75 1.38 10.63
C MET A 359 26.94 0.55 11.90
N ASN A 360 28.10 0.64 12.54
CA ASN A 360 28.39 -0.12 13.75
C ASN A 360 27.46 0.23 14.91
N GLU A 361 27.09 1.50 15.03
CA GLU A 361 26.10 1.96 16.03
C GLU A 361 24.70 1.41 15.73
N LEU A 362 24.26 1.43 14.46
CA LEU A 362 23.00 0.81 14.07
C LEU A 362 23.01 -0.69 14.36
N ASP A 363 24.07 -1.40 13.96
CA ASP A 363 24.22 -2.84 14.18
C ASP A 363 24.23 -3.17 15.68
N SER A 364 24.85 -2.32 16.51
CA SER A 364 24.81 -2.45 17.97
C SER A 364 23.40 -2.26 18.54
N ALA A 365 22.65 -1.27 18.05
CA ALA A 365 21.28 -1.04 18.49
C ALA A 365 20.35 -2.21 18.12
N ILE A 366 20.48 -2.75 16.90
CA ILE A 366 19.74 -3.94 16.45
C ILE A 366 20.04 -5.12 17.38
N ARG A 367 21.32 -5.42 17.64
CA ARG A 367 21.72 -6.50 18.56
C ARG A 367 21.15 -6.34 19.97
N LYS A 368 21.09 -5.11 20.48
CA LYS A 368 20.47 -4.83 21.80
C LYS A 368 18.98 -5.14 21.79
N LEU A 369 18.26 -4.73 20.75
CA LEU A 369 16.83 -5.02 20.61
C LEU A 369 16.57 -6.54 20.47
N GLU A 370 17.43 -7.26 19.74
CA GLU A 370 17.36 -8.73 19.64
C GLU A 370 17.56 -9.42 20.99
N VAL A 371 18.53 -8.95 21.80
CA VAL A 371 18.77 -9.47 23.16
C VAL A 371 17.52 -9.25 24.03
N ILE A 372 16.98 -8.03 24.06
CA ILE A 372 15.76 -7.71 24.83
C ILE A 372 14.58 -8.60 24.40
N ASN A 373 14.39 -8.79 23.10
CA ASN A 373 13.32 -9.64 22.60
C ASN A 373 13.47 -11.11 23.06
N ARG A 374 14.70 -11.64 23.07
CA ARG A 374 14.98 -12.99 23.59
C ARG A 374 14.78 -13.08 25.09
N GLU A 375 15.19 -12.08 25.86
CA GLU A 375 14.98 -12.03 27.30
C GLU A 375 13.49 -12.05 27.65
N LEU A 376 12.68 -11.21 26.98
CA LEU A 376 11.23 -11.23 27.14
C LEU A 376 10.65 -12.63 26.87
N GLN A 377 11.06 -13.25 25.77
CA GLN A 377 10.61 -14.59 25.40
C GLN A 377 10.99 -15.64 26.45
N ASN A 378 12.24 -15.63 26.92
CA ASN A 378 12.75 -16.59 27.91
C ASN A 378 12.09 -16.41 29.29
N GLU A 379 11.76 -15.18 29.66
CA GLU A 379 11.06 -14.85 30.91
C GLU A 379 9.53 -15.04 30.81
N GLY A 380 9.03 -15.48 29.65
CA GLY A 380 7.62 -15.76 29.40
C GLY A 380 6.75 -14.51 29.19
N TYR A 381 7.34 -13.36 28.89
CA TYR A 381 6.61 -12.13 28.58
C TYR A 381 6.11 -12.13 27.13
N ASN A 382 4.96 -11.48 26.90
CA ASN A 382 4.46 -11.20 25.57
C ASN A 382 5.40 -10.23 24.85
N ASN A 383 6.04 -10.72 23.79
CA ASN A 383 6.98 -9.97 22.97
C ASN A 383 6.49 -9.76 21.52
N SER A 384 5.18 -9.88 21.26
CA SER A 384 4.64 -9.82 19.89
C SER A 384 4.99 -8.50 19.18
N ASP A 385 4.85 -7.35 19.87
CA ASP A 385 5.22 -6.05 19.30
C ASP A 385 6.73 -5.98 18.98
N THR A 386 7.58 -6.25 19.96
CA THR A 386 9.04 -6.22 19.81
C THR A 386 9.53 -7.16 18.70
N GLY A 387 8.98 -8.38 18.65
CA GLY A 387 9.30 -9.36 17.62
C GLY A 387 8.87 -8.91 16.23
N LEU A 388 7.65 -8.39 16.07
CA LEU A 388 7.17 -7.84 14.80
C LEU A 388 8.02 -6.65 14.35
N HIS A 389 8.40 -5.75 15.26
CA HIS A 389 9.26 -4.60 14.95
C HIS A 389 10.64 -5.04 14.47
N LEU A 390 11.26 -6.01 15.14
CA LEU A 390 12.54 -6.59 14.71
C LEU A 390 12.47 -7.18 13.31
N ILE A 391 11.46 -8.02 13.04
CA ILE A 391 11.24 -8.62 11.71
C ILE A 391 11.08 -7.51 10.66
N SER A 392 10.29 -6.50 10.99
CA SER A 392 10.01 -5.37 10.11
C SER A 392 11.25 -4.54 9.76
N ILE A 393 12.05 -4.19 10.77
CA ILE A 393 13.31 -3.45 10.61
C ILE A 393 14.29 -4.27 9.76
N SER A 394 14.50 -5.54 10.10
CA SER A 394 15.42 -6.43 9.37
C SER A 394 15.00 -6.61 7.92
N ARG A 395 13.69 -6.83 7.67
CA ARG A 395 13.13 -6.93 6.33
C ARG A 395 13.39 -5.67 5.52
N HIS A 396 13.14 -4.50 6.10
CA HIS A 396 13.36 -3.21 5.43
C HIS A 396 14.83 -3.00 5.07
N ILE A 397 15.77 -3.24 6.00
CA ILE A 397 17.20 -3.11 5.76
C ILE A 397 17.64 -4.04 4.62
N ASN A 398 17.23 -5.31 4.67
CA ASN A 398 17.55 -6.30 3.64
C ASN A 398 16.99 -5.91 2.27
N ASN A 399 15.74 -5.46 2.24
CA ASN A 399 15.11 -4.94 1.03
C ASN A 399 15.90 -3.76 0.45
N MET A 400 16.26 -2.76 1.27
CA MET A 400 17.04 -1.61 0.80
C MET A 400 18.42 -1.99 0.28
N ILE A 401 19.13 -2.88 0.96
CA ILE A 401 20.41 -3.44 0.49
C ILE A 401 20.23 -4.11 -0.86
N ARG A 402 19.19 -4.92 -1.01
CA ARG A 402 18.87 -5.61 -2.25
C ARG A 402 18.55 -4.61 -3.38
N TYR A 403 17.72 -3.60 -3.12
CA TYR A 403 17.23 -2.67 -4.14
C TYR A 403 18.20 -1.55 -4.53
N LYS A 404 19.14 -1.20 -3.64
CA LYS A 404 20.09 -0.08 -3.83
C LYS A 404 21.56 -0.50 -3.84
N GLY A 405 21.85 -1.70 -3.36
CA GLY A 405 23.18 -2.31 -3.25
C GLY A 405 23.77 -2.24 -1.83
N ASN A 406 24.72 -3.13 -1.52
CA ASN A 406 25.36 -3.30 -0.21
C ASN A 406 26.00 -2.02 0.38
N ASN A 407 26.36 -1.07 -0.48
CA ASN A 407 26.97 0.19 -0.08
C ASN A 407 25.96 1.32 0.19
N TYR A 408 24.66 1.06 0.06
CA TYR A 408 23.61 2.07 0.19
C TYR A 408 23.69 2.86 1.50
N TYR A 409 23.60 2.15 2.63
CA TYR A 409 23.67 2.75 3.95
C TYR A 409 25.04 3.32 4.31
N ARG A 410 26.12 2.89 3.64
CA ARG A 410 27.48 3.36 3.90
C ARG A 410 27.83 4.63 3.13
N ARG A 411 27.47 4.69 1.84
CA ARG A 411 27.97 5.70 0.91
C ARG A 411 26.95 6.79 0.59
N THR A 412 25.66 6.48 0.52
CA THR A 412 24.67 7.46 0.04
C THR A 412 24.18 8.36 1.16
N LYS A 413 23.90 9.64 0.85
CA LYS A 413 23.34 10.59 1.83
C LYS A 413 21.98 10.15 2.36
N VAL A 414 21.10 9.68 1.46
CA VAL A 414 19.79 9.13 1.82
C VAL A 414 19.94 7.93 2.75
N GLY A 415 20.85 6.99 2.45
CA GLY A 415 21.10 5.84 3.31
C GLY A 415 21.67 6.20 4.68
N LYS A 416 22.55 7.21 4.75
CA LYS A 416 23.09 7.71 6.02
C LYS A 416 22.00 8.34 6.92
N ILE A 417 21.04 9.04 6.32
CA ILE A 417 19.88 9.59 7.04
C ILE A 417 18.93 8.46 7.45
N GLU A 418 18.63 7.55 6.55
CA GLU A 418 17.71 6.42 6.81
C GLU A 418 18.21 5.53 7.95
N ARG A 419 19.51 5.17 7.99
CA ARG A 419 20.07 4.42 9.13
C ARG A 419 20.01 5.19 10.45
N THR A 420 20.14 6.52 10.40
CA THR A 420 20.04 7.39 11.59
C THR A 420 18.62 7.37 12.14
N LEU A 421 17.63 7.47 11.25
CA LEU A 421 16.22 7.36 11.62
C LEU A 421 15.90 5.99 12.25
N ILE A 422 16.36 4.90 11.62
CA ILE A 422 16.15 3.54 12.13
C ILE A 422 16.80 3.35 13.50
N TYR A 423 18.03 3.85 13.69
CA TYR A 423 18.73 3.79 14.97
C TYR A 423 17.93 4.50 16.09
N GLY A 424 17.48 5.73 15.85
CA GLY A 424 16.69 6.47 16.84
C GLY A 424 15.35 5.81 17.15
N LEU A 425 14.69 5.27 16.13
CA LEU A 425 13.47 4.48 16.30
C LEU A 425 13.71 3.25 17.19
N ILE A 426 14.79 2.49 16.95
CA ILE A 426 15.17 1.33 17.77
C ILE A 426 15.36 1.73 19.22
N ASN A 427 16.08 2.82 19.49
CA ASN A 427 16.27 3.27 20.87
C ASN A 427 14.96 3.66 21.54
N ASN A 428 14.03 4.30 20.81
CA ASN A 428 12.69 4.60 21.34
C ASN A 428 11.91 3.32 21.66
N ILE A 429 12.00 2.28 20.83
CA ILE A 429 11.40 0.96 21.11
C ILE A 429 12.04 0.34 22.35
N ILE A 430 13.37 0.29 22.44
CA ILE A 430 14.10 -0.26 23.59
C ILE A 430 13.68 0.44 24.89
N ASN A 431 13.66 1.77 24.88
CA ASN A 431 13.29 2.57 26.05
C ASN A 431 11.85 2.28 26.49
N HIS A 432 10.93 2.18 25.53
CA HIS A 432 9.53 1.86 25.82
C HIS A 432 9.37 0.46 26.39
N VAL A 433 10.01 -0.55 25.79
CA VAL A 433 9.97 -1.93 26.28
C VAL A 433 10.54 -2.04 27.69
N ASN A 434 11.68 -1.41 27.96
CA ASN A 434 12.27 -1.37 29.29
C ASN A 434 11.35 -0.68 30.30
N TYR A 435 10.72 0.43 29.92
CA TYR A 435 9.72 1.10 30.75
C TYR A 435 8.56 0.16 31.08
N LEU A 436 7.98 -0.51 30.08
CA LEU A 436 6.88 -1.44 30.30
C LEU A 436 7.31 -2.60 31.21
N LYS A 437 8.50 -3.18 30.99
CA LYS A 437 9.03 -4.29 31.80
C LYS A 437 9.24 -3.86 33.25
N ASN A 438 9.92 -2.74 33.49
CA ASN A 438 10.25 -2.24 34.82
C ASN A 438 9.01 -1.84 35.65
N ASN A 439 7.91 -1.50 34.97
CA ASN A 439 6.64 -1.16 35.61
C ASN A 439 5.63 -2.32 35.63
N GLY A 440 6.03 -3.54 35.24
CA GLY A 440 5.15 -4.71 35.25
C GLY A 440 3.98 -4.64 34.26
N LEU A 441 4.12 -3.84 33.19
CA LEU A 441 3.06 -3.58 32.20
C LEU A 441 3.08 -4.56 31.02
N ILE A 442 4.10 -5.42 30.93
CA ILE A 442 4.14 -6.49 29.93
C ILE A 442 3.49 -7.74 30.52
N LYS A 443 2.41 -8.22 29.87
CA LYS A 443 1.74 -9.44 30.29
C LYS A 443 2.66 -10.65 30.12
N LYS A 444 2.68 -11.55 31.10
CA LYS A 444 3.23 -12.90 30.91
C LYS A 444 2.24 -13.73 30.09
N ILE A 445 2.76 -14.49 29.13
CA ILE A 445 1.98 -15.45 28.36
C ILE A 445 1.74 -16.64 29.26
N ASN A 446 0.48 -16.92 29.61
CA ASN A 446 0.13 -18.14 30.33
C ASN A 446 0.20 -19.31 29.33
N PRO A 447 0.93 -20.40 29.61
CA PRO A 447 0.95 -21.58 28.75
C PRO A 447 -0.47 -22.11 28.42
N ASN A 448 -1.43 -21.90 29.31
CA ASN A 448 -2.83 -22.31 29.13
C ASN A 448 -3.64 -21.41 28.18
N ASP A 449 -3.18 -20.19 27.86
CA ASP A 449 -3.87 -19.28 26.93
C ASP A 449 -3.76 -19.74 25.45
N TYR A 450 -2.81 -20.64 25.15
CA TYR A 450 -2.71 -21.29 23.84
C TYR A 450 -3.80 -22.35 23.63
N ILE A 451 -4.29 -22.98 24.70
CA ILE A 451 -5.27 -24.08 24.63
C ILE A 451 -6.70 -23.53 24.40
N ASN A 452 -7.03 -22.37 24.97
CA ASN A 452 -8.37 -21.79 24.84
C ASN A 452 -8.63 -21.13 23.48
N ASN A 453 -7.61 -20.69 22.74
CA ASN A 453 -7.78 -20.10 21.41
C ASN A 453 -7.89 -21.15 20.27
N ILE A 454 -7.49 -22.40 20.50
CA ILE A 454 -7.69 -23.50 19.54
C ILE A 454 -9.14 -24.01 19.59
N ASN A 455 -9.80 -23.92 20.74
CA ASN A 455 -11.19 -24.39 20.90
C ASN A 455 -12.26 -23.40 20.39
N ILE A 456 -11.88 -22.15 20.08
CA ILE A 456 -12.79 -21.14 19.49
C ILE A 456 -12.71 -21.14 17.95
N LEU A 457 -11.68 -21.74 17.37
CA LEU A 457 -11.55 -21.95 15.92
C LEU A 457 -12.16 -23.26 15.43
N ASN A 458 -12.60 -24.13 16.36
CA ASN A 458 -13.26 -25.41 16.08
C ASN A 458 -14.73 -25.46 16.55
N SER A 459 -15.34 -24.31 16.82
CA SER A 459 -16.77 -24.17 17.17
C SER A 459 -17.53 -23.32 16.17
#